data_AF-A0A7S0GKL4-F1
#
_entry.id   AF-A0A7S0GKL4-F1
#
_cell.length_a   1.000
_cell.length_b   1.000
_cell.length_c   1.000
_cell.angle_alpha   90.00
_cell.angle_beta   90.00
_cell.angle_gamma   90.00
#
_symmetry.space_group_name_H-M   'P 1'
#
loop_
_entity.id
_entity.type
_entity.pdbx_description
1 polymer ?
#
loop_
_entity_poly.entity_id
_entity_poly.type
_entity_poly.pdbx_seq_one_letter_code
_entity_poly.pdbx_strand_id
1 'polypeptide(L)'
;FPKPNGYQSLHTALMLGGQSIEVQIRTAQMHQVAEYGMASNCYLHGLALNDIYRTPWLDSIKEWQDEDGVSARDFVECVRRELLGKRVFVFLRNGKILNLSRGATVIDAAFQIHTEVGLGMHGSLINGKPVQFSYELRNGDVVNILT
;
A
#
# COMPACT_ATOMS: atom_id res chain seq x y z
N PHE A 1 -2.55 2.37 -16.36
CA PHE A 1 -2.66 1.43 -15.24
C PHE A 1 -3.43 2.09 -14.10
N PRO A 2 -4.35 1.36 -13.42
CA PRO A 2 -5.09 1.90 -12.29
C PRO A 2 -4.13 2.32 -11.18
N LYS A 3 -4.34 3.51 -10.61
CA LYS A 3 -3.56 3.94 -9.44
C LYS A 3 -3.98 3.13 -8.20
N PRO A 4 -3.13 3.02 -7.17
CA PRO A 4 -3.41 2.20 -5.96
C PRO A 4 -4.68 2.60 -5.20
N ASN A 5 -5.16 3.84 -5.38
CA ASN A 5 -6.41 4.34 -4.82
C ASN A 5 -7.66 3.97 -5.66
N GLY A 6 -7.51 3.13 -6.69
CA GLY A 6 -8.60 2.74 -7.60
C GLY A 6 -8.87 3.75 -8.72
N TYR A 7 -8.13 4.86 -8.79
CA TYR A 7 -8.33 5.87 -9.84
C TYR A 7 -7.97 5.32 -11.23
N GLN A 8 -8.89 5.50 -12.16
CA GLN A 8 -8.81 5.03 -13.54
C GLN A 8 -9.26 6.14 -14.51
N SER A 9 -8.38 6.53 -15.42
CA SER A 9 -8.69 7.41 -16.56
C SER A 9 -7.57 7.34 -17.59
N LEU A 10 -7.88 7.77 -18.82
CA LEU A 10 -6.91 7.97 -19.89
C LEU A 10 -6.55 9.46 -19.95
N HIS A 11 -5.27 9.77 -19.88
CA HIS A 11 -4.75 11.14 -19.90
C HIS A 11 -4.03 11.38 -21.23
N THR A 12 -4.37 12.46 -21.92
CA THR A 12 -3.67 12.91 -23.13
C THR A 12 -3.54 14.42 -23.12
N ALA A 13 -2.41 14.94 -23.59
CA ALA A 13 -2.20 16.38 -23.75
C ALA A 13 -2.23 16.72 -25.25
N LEU A 14 -2.99 17.75 -25.60
CA LEU A 14 -3.12 18.28 -26.96
C LEU A 14 -2.58 19.71 -26.99
N MET A 15 -1.93 20.10 -28.08
CA MET A 15 -1.48 21.48 -28.28
C MET A 15 -2.39 22.14 -29.32
N LEU A 16 -3.12 23.19 -28.89
CA LEU A 16 -4.03 23.94 -29.75
C LEU A 16 -3.64 25.41 -29.72
N GLY A 17 -3.25 25.98 -30.87
CA GLY A 17 -2.90 27.41 -30.96
C GLY A 17 -1.74 27.85 -30.05
N GLY A 18 -0.82 26.95 -29.71
CA GLY A 18 0.31 27.22 -28.80
C GLY A 18 -0.01 27.04 -27.30
N GLN A 19 -1.24 26.67 -26.94
CA GLN A 19 -1.62 26.32 -25.57
C GLN A 19 -1.76 24.80 -25.41
N SER A 20 -1.26 24.26 -24.30
CA SER A 20 -1.43 22.84 -23.95
C SER A 20 -2.74 22.63 -23.19
N ILE A 21 -3.60 21.76 -23.71
CA ILE A 21 -4.85 21.33 -23.08
C ILE A 21 -4.70 19.87 -22.66
N GLU A 22 -4.90 19.59 -21.38
CA GLU A 22 -4.97 18.23 -20.88
C GLU A 22 -6.41 17.72 -20.98
N VAL A 23 -6.58 16.54 -21.59
CA VAL A 23 -7.86 15.87 -21.75
C VAL A 23 -7.82 14.56 -20.97
N GLN A 24 -8.80 14.38 -20.09
CA GLN A 24 -8.97 13.18 -19.29
C GLN A 24 -10.27 12.47 -19.69
N ILE A 25 -10.16 11.23 -20.16
CA ILE A 25 -11.29 10.41 -20.61
C ILE A 25 -11.54 9.31 -19.57
N ARG A 26 -12.78 9.21 -19.08
CA ARG A 26 -13.22 8.22 -18.09
C ARG A 26 -14.70 7.88 -18.26
N THR A 27 -15.10 6.67 -17.86
CA THR A 27 -16.52 6.28 -17.82
C THR A 27 -17.22 6.94 -16.62
N ALA A 28 -18.56 6.96 -16.60
CA ALA A 28 -19.33 7.49 -15.48
C ALA A 28 -19.01 6.77 -14.15
N GLN A 29 -18.82 5.45 -14.19
CA GLN A 29 -18.41 4.65 -13.03
C GLN A 29 -17.01 5.06 -12.51
N MET A 30 -16.03 5.20 -13.42
CA MET A 30 -14.69 5.67 -13.07
C MET A 30 -14.70 7.09 -12.50
N HIS A 31 -15.61 7.95 -12.98
CA HIS A 31 -15.79 9.29 -12.44
C HIS A 31 -16.27 9.25 -10.99
N GLN A 32 -17.26 8.43 -10.66
CA GLN A 32 -17.73 8.30 -9.28
C GLN A 32 -16.65 7.75 -8.34
N VAL A 33 -15.88 6.74 -8.77
CA VAL A 33 -14.73 6.23 -8.00
C VAL A 33 -13.68 7.32 -7.80
N ALA A 34 -13.45 8.18 -8.79
CA ALA A 34 -12.49 9.28 -8.68
C ALA A 34 -12.94 10.41 -7.74
N GLU A 35 -14.24 10.72 -7.67
CA GLU A 35 -14.79 11.77 -6.79
C GLU A 35 -15.04 11.27 -5.36
N TYR A 36 -15.59 10.06 -5.21
CA TYR A 36 -16.09 9.55 -3.92
C TYR A 36 -15.32 8.34 -3.38
N GLY A 37 -14.35 7.80 -4.13
CA GLY A 37 -13.53 6.67 -3.68
C GLY A 37 -14.36 5.44 -3.33
N MET A 38 -14.03 4.78 -2.21
CA MET A 38 -14.73 3.57 -1.72
C MET A 38 -16.23 3.79 -1.44
N ALA A 39 -16.67 5.04 -1.21
CA ALA A 39 -18.08 5.37 -0.99
C ALA A 39 -18.92 5.34 -2.29
N SER A 40 -18.29 5.43 -3.46
CA SER A 40 -18.99 5.38 -4.76
C SER A 40 -19.72 4.06 -5.00
N ASN A 41 -19.17 2.95 -4.52
CA ASN A 41 -19.72 1.62 -4.70
C ASN A 41 -21.04 1.41 -3.94
N CYS A 42 -21.18 2.06 -2.78
CA CYS A 42 -22.41 2.03 -1.98
C CYS A 42 -23.55 2.79 -2.67
N TYR A 43 -23.24 3.91 -3.34
CA TYR A 43 -24.23 4.76 -3.98
C TYR A 43 -24.71 4.22 -5.34
N LEU A 44 -23.81 3.63 -6.13
CA LEU A 44 -24.11 3.25 -7.52
C LEU A 44 -24.82 1.91 -7.66
N HIS A 45 -24.52 0.94 -6.79
CA HIS A 45 -24.94 -0.43 -7.01
C HIS A 45 -26.25 -0.81 -6.30
N GLY A 46 -26.70 -0.07 -5.28
CA GLY A 46 -27.88 -0.47 -4.49
C GLY A 46 -27.84 -1.92 -3.99
N LEU A 47 -26.66 -2.53 -4.02
CA LEU A 47 -26.42 -3.94 -3.77
C LEU A 47 -26.13 -4.09 -2.29
N ALA A 48 -26.82 -5.05 -1.68
CA ALA A 48 -26.57 -5.47 -0.33
C ALA A 48 -25.06 -5.66 -0.13
N LEU A 49 -24.59 -5.11 0.97
CA LEU A 49 -23.20 -5.00 1.44
C LEU A 49 -22.54 -6.36 1.69
N ASN A 50 -22.73 -7.40 0.88
CA ASN A 50 -22.30 -8.76 1.19
C ASN A 50 -21.20 -9.29 0.27
N ASP A 51 -21.26 -9.06 -1.04
CA ASP A 51 -20.33 -9.77 -1.94
C ASP A 51 -18.96 -9.09 -2.16
N ILE A 52 -18.82 -7.81 -1.80
CA ILE A 52 -17.51 -7.12 -1.79
C ILE A 52 -16.97 -7.00 -0.35
N TYR A 53 -17.80 -7.33 0.66
CA TYR A 53 -17.50 -7.16 2.08
C TYR A 53 -16.79 -8.35 2.73
N ARG A 54 -16.39 -9.37 1.96
CA ARG A 54 -15.45 -10.39 2.45
C ARG A 54 -14.01 -9.87 2.51
N THR A 55 -13.84 -8.71 3.14
CA THR A 55 -12.55 -8.33 3.70
C THR A 55 -12.73 -8.41 5.21
N PRO A 56 -12.12 -9.39 5.91
CA PRO A 56 -12.36 -9.65 7.33
C PRO A 56 -12.26 -8.44 8.27
N TRP A 57 -11.55 -7.38 7.84
CA TRP A 57 -11.41 -6.14 8.59
C TRP A 57 -12.68 -5.28 8.62
N LEU A 58 -13.60 -5.43 7.66
CA LEU A 58 -14.86 -4.67 7.63
C LEU A 58 -15.90 -5.24 8.60
N ASP A 59 -15.91 -6.56 8.80
CA ASP A 59 -16.76 -7.20 9.83
C ASP A 59 -16.32 -6.75 11.23
N SER A 60 -15.00 -6.65 11.46
CA SER A 60 -14.44 -6.07 12.69
C SER A 60 -14.79 -4.59 12.87
N ILE A 61 -15.03 -3.81 11.80
CA ILE A 61 -15.47 -2.41 11.94
C ILE A 61 -16.92 -2.31 12.40
N LYS A 62 -17.77 -3.26 12.02
CA LYS A 62 -19.19 -3.27 12.34
C LYS A 62 -19.43 -3.64 13.80
N GLU A 63 -18.70 -4.63 14.31
CA GLU A 63 -18.76 -5.03 15.74
C GLU A 63 -18.31 -3.90 16.68
N TRP A 64 -17.37 -3.06 16.27
CA TRP A 64 -16.86 -1.94 17.08
C TRP A 64 -17.75 -0.70 17.08
N GLN A 65 -18.66 -0.57 16.13
CA GLN A 65 -19.61 0.55 16.07
C GLN A 65 -20.78 0.36 17.06
N ASP A 66 -21.02 -0.88 17.50
CA ASP A 66 -22.01 -1.23 18.52
C ASP A 66 -21.48 -1.04 19.97
N GLU A 67 -20.16 -0.87 20.16
CA GLU A 67 -19.55 -0.58 21.46
C GLU A 67 -19.40 0.93 21.67
N ASP A 68 -20.45 1.56 22.20
CA ASP A 68 -20.47 2.96 22.64
C ASP A 68 -19.29 3.27 23.60
N GLY A 69 -18.25 3.95 23.12
CA GLY A 69 -17.22 4.52 23.99
C GLY A 69 -15.81 4.70 23.42
N VAL A 70 -15.51 4.18 22.23
CA VAL A 70 -14.14 4.25 21.69
C VAL A 70 -13.93 5.57 20.91
N SER A 71 -13.04 6.42 21.43
CA SER A 71 -12.65 7.68 20.78
C SER A 71 -12.18 7.43 19.34
N ALA A 72 -12.59 8.27 18.39
CA ALA A 72 -12.16 8.21 16.99
C ALA A 72 -10.62 8.16 16.83
N ARG A 73 -9.88 8.63 17.84
CA ARG A 73 -8.41 8.58 17.88
C ARG A 73 -7.89 7.17 18.16
N ASP A 74 -8.51 6.44 19.08
CA ASP A 74 -8.18 5.05 19.40
C ASP A 74 -8.59 4.12 18.25
N PHE A 75 -9.69 4.45 17.56
CA PHE A 75 -10.09 3.79 16.31
C PHE A 75 -9.04 3.95 15.21
N VAL A 76 -8.58 5.18 14.95
CA VAL A 76 -7.52 5.42 13.95
C VAL A 76 -6.23 4.71 14.34
N GLU A 77 -5.86 4.67 15.62
CA GLU A 77 -4.69 3.89 16.07
C GLU A 77 -4.87 2.39 15.90
N CYS A 78 -6.06 1.83 16.17
CA CYS A 78 -6.33 0.40 16.03
C CYS A 78 -6.36 -0.04 14.55
N VAL A 79 -7.03 0.74 13.69
CA VAL A 79 -7.03 0.53 12.23
C VAL A 79 -5.62 0.68 11.67
N ARG A 80 -4.87 1.70 12.12
CA ARG A 80 -3.47 1.87 11.76
C ARG A 80 -2.62 0.69 12.23
N ARG A 81 -2.90 0.12 13.41
CA ARG A 81 -2.24 -1.08 13.95
C ARG A 81 -2.60 -2.35 13.19
N GLU A 82 -3.82 -2.52 12.70
CA GLU A 82 -4.19 -3.67 11.87
C GLU A 82 -3.66 -3.56 10.43
N LEU A 83 -3.75 -2.38 9.80
CA LEU A 83 -3.25 -2.13 8.44
C LEU A 83 -1.72 -2.14 8.38
N LEU A 84 -1.04 -1.52 9.36
CA LEU A 84 0.42 -1.50 9.44
C LEU A 84 0.98 -2.72 10.20
N GLY A 85 0.16 -3.45 10.96
CA GLY A 85 0.61 -4.61 11.74
C GLY A 85 0.94 -5.84 10.91
N LYS A 86 0.60 -5.84 9.61
CA LYS A 86 0.89 -6.95 8.68
C LYS A 86 2.03 -6.65 7.71
N ARG A 87 2.51 -5.41 7.65
CA ARG A 87 3.51 -4.97 6.65
C ARG A 87 4.64 -4.19 7.31
N VAL A 88 5.86 -4.38 6.81
CA VAL A 88 7.05 -3.64 7.22
C VAL A 88 7.61 -2.85 6.04
N PHE A 89 7.95 -1.60 6.30
CA PHE A 89 8.52 -0.66 5.36
C PHE A 89 10.00 -0.50 5.68
N VAL A 90 10.84 -0.90 4.75
CA VAL A 90 12.29 -0.77 4.86
C VAL A 90 12.84 0.14 3.77
N PHE A 91 13.92 0.83 4.11
CA PHE A 91 14.59 1.74 3.21
C PHE A 91 15.79 1.05 2.59
N LEU A 92 15.99 1.26 1.29
CA LEU A 92 17.22 0.91 0.62
C LEU A 92 18.20 2.06 0.69
N ARG A 93 19.50 1.77 0.56
CA ARG A 93 20.57 2.78 0.54
C ARG A 93 20.37 3.85 -0.55
N ASN A 94 19.67 3.52 -1.63
CA ASN A 94 19.32 4.43 -2.72
C ASN A 94 18.08 5.30 -2.45
N GLY A 95 17.50 5.23 -1.24
CA GLY A 95 16.32 6.00 -0.85
C GLY A 95 14.98 5.41 -1.31
N LYS A 96 14.97 4.25 -2.00
CA LYS A 96 13.73 3.55 -2.34
C LYS A 96 13.14 2.85 -1.11
N ILE A 97 11.82 2.79 -1.04
CA ILE A 97 11.08 2.13 0.04
C ILE A 97 10.59 0.78 -0.47
N LEU A 98 10.90 -0.29 0.26
CA LEU A 98 10.36 -1.63 0.04
C LEU A 98 9.22 -1.89 1.02
N ASN A 99 8.14 -2.48 0.52
CA ASN A 99 7.01 -2.93 1.31
C ASN A 99 7.01 -4.46 1.37
N LEU A 100 7.25 -5.00 2.55
CA LEU A 100 7.38 -6.42 2.83
C LEU A 100 6.32 -6.87 3.83
N SER A 101 6.01 -8.16 3.87
CA SER A 101 5.17 -8.73 4.94
C SER A 101 5.90 -8.66 6.29
N ARG A 102 5.14 -8.53 7.38
CA ARG A 102 5.71 -8.60 8.73
C ARG A 102 6.38 -9.97 8.94
N GLY A 103 7.57 -9.96 9.53
CA GLY A 103 8.41 -11.15 9.67
C GLY A 103 9.30 -11.43 8.45
N ALA A 104 9.26 -10.57 7.42
CA ALA A 104 10.20 -10.66 6.31
C ALA A 104 11.65 -10.50 6.80
N THR A 105 12.51 -11.33 6.24
CA THR A 105 13.94 -11.36 6.54
C THR A 105 14.74 -10.55 5.54
N VAL A 106 16.03 -10.42 5.79
CA VAL A 106 16.96 -9.79 4.86
C VAL A 106 16.99 -10.50 3.50
N ILE A 107 16.83 -11.82 3.50
CA ILE A 107 16.78 -12.64 2.28
C ILE A 107 15.58 -12.22 1.43
N ASP A 108 14.40 -12.08 2.04
CA ASP A 108 13.18 -11.66 1.34
C ASP A 108 13.35 -10.27 0.71
N ALA A 109 14.01 -9.36 1.43
CA ALA A 109 14.35 -8.05 0.87
C ALA A 109 15.30 -8.16 -0.34
N ALA A 110 16.29 -9.06 -0.30
CA ALA A 110 17.22 -9.27 -1.41
C ALA A 110 16.52 -9.74 -2.68
N PHE A 111 15.68 -10.77 -2.56
CA PHE A 111 14.92 -11.31 -3.68
C PHE A 111 13.87 -10.33 -4.20
N GLN A 112 13.32 -9.47 -3.34
CA GLN A 112 12.37 -8.44 -3.77
C GLN A 112 13.03 -7.27 -4.52
N ILE A 113 14.33 -7.02 -4.31
CA ILE A 113 15.09 -6.06 -5.13
C ILE A 113 15.32 -6.64 -6.51
N HIS A 114 15.97 -7.81 -6.58
CA HIS A 114 16.24 -8.52 -7.82
C HIS A 114 16.68 -9.96 -7.53
N THR A 115 16.33 -10.91 -8.40
CA THR A 115 16.73 -12.32 -8.26
C THR A 115 18.24 -12.50 -8.20
N GLU A 116 18.99 -11.80 -9.04
CA GLU A 116 20.46 -11.85 -9.04
C GLU A 116 21.08 -11.27 -7.76
N VAL A 117 20.43 -10.26 -7.17
CA VAL A 117 20.87 -9.67 -5.89
C VAL A 117 20.66 -10.67 -4.75
N GLY A 118 19.54 -11.38 -4.75
CA GLY A 118 19.29 -12.47 -3.80
C GLY A 118 20.29 -13.62 -3.95
N LEU A 119 20.59 -14.04 -5.18
CA LEU A 119 21.52 -15.15 -5.46
C LEU A 119 23.00 -14.79 -5.21
N GLY A 120 23.38 -13.53 -5.46
CA GLY A 120 24.74 -13.05 -5.29
C GLY A 120 25.06 -12.53 -3.90
N MET A 121 24.09 -12.47 -2.97
CA MET A 121 24.35 -11.88 -1.65
C MET A 121 25.33 -12.73 -0.85
N HIS A 122 26.36 -12.09 -0.31
CA HIS A 122 27.33 -12.70 0.59
C HIS A 122 27.33 -12.03 1.97
N GLY A 123 26.64 -10.89 2.13
CA GLY A 123 26.52 -10.20 3.41
C GLY A 123 25.38 -9.19 3.44
N SER A 124 25.03 -8.74 4.64
CA SER A 124 23.99 -7.73 4.83
C SER A 124 24.28 -6.79 5.97
N LEU A 125 23.99 -5.51 5.73
CA LEU A 125 24.14 -4.41 6.67
C LEU A 125 22.77 -3.78 6.89
N ILE A 126 22.34 -3.70 8.15
CA ILE A 126 21.15 -2.94 8.54
C ILE A 126 21.59 -1.75 9.37
N ASN A 127 21.17 -0.55 8.96
CA ASN A 127 21.56 0.71 9.61
C ASN A 127 23.10 0.85 9.75
N GLY A 128 23.85 0.29 8.79
CA GLY A 128 25.32 0.28 8.79
C GLY A 128 25.99 -0.80 9.65
N LYS A 129 25.23 -1.66 10.34
CA LYS A 129 25.77 -2.75 11.16
C LYS A 129 25.58 -4.11 10.48
N PRO A 130 26.57 -5.02 10.54
CA PRO A 130 26.41 -6.37 10.01
C PRO A 130 25.39 -7.15 10.83
N VAL A 131 24.45 -7.80 10.15
CA VAL A 131 23.41 -8.62 10.76
C VAL A 131 23.38 -9.99 10.09
N GLN A 132 22.80 -10.97 10.79
CA GLN A 132 22.53 -12.29 10.22
C GLN A 132 21.42 -12.22 9.17
N PHE A 133 21.45 -13.14 8.20
CA PHE A 133 20.43 -13.22 7.14
C PHE A 133 19.03 -13.53 7.66
N SER A 134 18.92 -14.19 8.82
CA SER A 134 17.67 -14.49 9.52
C SER A 134 17.10 -13.31 10.30
N TYR A 135 17.74 -12.14 10.27
CA TYR A 135 17.22 -10.96 10.98
C TYR A 135 15.88 -10.53 10.36
N GLU A 136 14.87 -10.43 11.22
CA GLU A 136 13.54 -9.92 10.86
C GLU A 136 13.55 -8.40 10.76
N LEU A 137 13.14 -7.92 9.59
CA LEU A 137 13.14 -6.50 9.26
C LEU A 137 12.06 -5.73 10.03
N ARG A 138 12.44 -4.53 10.51
CA ARG A 138 11.54 -3.64 11.24
C ARG A 138 11.24 -2.38 10.43
N ASN A 139 10.11 -1.73 10.75
CA ASN A 139 9.76 -0.45 10.16
C ASN A 139 10.87 0.57 10.39
N GLY A 140 11.35 1.17 9.30
CA GLY A 140 12.38 2.20 9.34
C GLY A 140 13.82 1.69 9.19
N ASP A 141 14.03 0.37 9.08
CA ASP A 141 15.37 -0.18 8.87
C ASP A 141 15.91 0.19 7.49
N VAL A 142 17.18 0.62 7.44
CA VAL A 142 17.92 0.85 6.21
C VAL A 142 18.68 -0.43 5.85
N VAL A 143 18.20 -1.13 4.84
CA VAL A 143 18.77 -2.38 4.33
C VAL A 143 19.81 -2.06 3.26
N ASN A 144 21.00 -2.61 3.45
CA ASN A 144 22.08 -2.58 2.48
C ASN A 144 22.61 -4.00 2.27
N ILE A 145 22.45 -4.51 1.07
CA ILE A 145 22.79 -5.88 0.70
C ILE A 145 24.15 -5.86 0.01
N LEU A 146 25.05 -6.72 0.48
CA LEU A 146 26.37 -6.90 -0.10
C LEU A 146 26.28 -8.09 -1.05
N THR A 147 26.29 -7.79 -2.34
CA THR A 147 26.39 -8.72 -3.47
C THR A 147 27.78 -8.64 -4.07
#